data_AF-A0A434AGK3-F1
#
_entry.id   AF-A0A434AGK3-F1
#
_cell.length_a   1.000
_cell.length_b   1.000
_cell.length_c   1.000
_cell.angle_alpha   90.00
_cell.angle_beta   90.00
_cell.angle_gamma   90.00
#
_symmetry.space_group_name_H-M   'P 1'
#
loop_
_entity.id
_entity.type
_entity.pdbx_description
1 polymer ?
#
loop_
_entity_poly.entity_id
_entity_poly.type
_entity_poly.pdbx_seq_one_letter_code
_entity_poly.pdbx_strand_id
1 'polypeptide(L)'
;MSALLVILGSSLFTSLIAFHIHNENKLSKRIVKAGYYVQELLDQNEIKHIDVEKKFETSSLTTQIRVMEYYLHALDNSYKDFGMKKSVFQRISKIESVLMEYGYQNELSLI
;
A
#
# COMPACT_ATOMS: atom_id res chain seq x y z
N MET A 1 35.97 -19.96 -11.19
CA MET A 1 35.32 -19.00 -10.27
C MET A 1 35.32 -19.62 -8.87
N SER A 2 35.76 -18.90 -7.84
CA SER A 2 35.93 -19.46 -6.48
C SER A 2 34.58 -19.73 -5.81
N ALA A 3 34.40 -20.91 -5.22
CA ALA A 3 33.16 -21.30 -4.52
C ALA A 3 32.78 -20.32 -3.38
N LEU A 4 33.77 -19.69 -2.75
CA LEU A 4 33.58 -18.64 -1.74
C LEU A 4 32.86 -17.39 -2.28
N LEU A 5 33.16 -16.98 -3.51
CA LEU A 5 32.50 -15.83 -4.15
C LEU A 5 31.04 -16.13 -4.47
N VAL A 6 30.71 -17.38 -4.81
CA VAL A 6 29.33 -17.79 -5.10
C VAL A 6 28.48 -17.79 -3.82
N ILE A 7 29.01 -18.32 -2.71
CA ILE A 7 28.30 -18.36 -1.42
C ILE A 7 28.07 -16.95 -0.85
N LEU A 8 29.08 -16.08 -0.93
CA LEU A 8 28.95 -14.67 -0.52
C LEU A 8 27.93 -13.93 -1.40
N GLY A 9 27.95 -14.13 -2.71
CA GLY A 9 26.99 -13.53 -3.63
C GLY A 9 25.54 -13.98 -3.37
N SER A 10 25.32 -15.28 -3.14
CA SER A 10 23.98 -15.81 -2.84
C SER A 10 23.44 -15.30 -1.51
N SER A 11 24.25 -15.29 -0.45
CA SER A 11 23.81 -14.79 0.87
C SER A 11 23.47 -13.30 0.85
N LEU A 12 24.26 -12.47 0.14
CA LEU A 12 23.93 -11.07 -0.09
C LEU A 12 22.60 -10.91 -0.84
N PHE A 13 22.38 -11.68 -1.91
CA PHE A 13 21.14 -11.63 -2.68
C PHE A 13 19.92 -12.03 -1.85
N THR A 14 20.02 -13.11 -1.06
CA THR A 14 18.94 -13.53 -0.16
C THR A 14 18.65 -12.49 0.92
N SER A 15 19.68 -11.87 1.50
CA SER A 15 19.51 -10.80 2.49
C SER A 15 18.84 -9.54 1.90
N LEU A 16 19.18 -9.19 0.66
CA LEU A 16 18.58 -8.07 -0.07
C LEU A 16 17.10 -8.34 -0.36
N ILE A 17 16.75 -9.56 -0.77
CA ILE A 17 15.38 -10.00 -0.99
C ILE A 17 14.60 -9.99 0.33
N ALA A 18 15.16 -10.53 1.41
CA ALA A 18 14.51 -10.52 2.71
C ALA A 18 14.24 -9.10 3.22
N PHE A 19 15.20 -8.17 3.03
CA PHE A 19 15.01 -6.75 3.34
C PHE A 19 13.92 -6.11 2.48
N HIS A 20 13.89 -6.40 1.18
CA HIS A 20 12.86 -5.92 0.27
C HIS A 20 11.46 -6.41 0.67
N ILE A 21 11.31 -7.72 0.91
CA ILE A 21 10.07 -8.35 1.36
C ILE A 21 9.62 -7.77 2.71
N HIS A 22 10.54 -7.58 3.65
CA HIS A 22 10.20 -6.98 4.95
C HIS A 22 9.66 -5.56 4.81
N ASN A 23 10.25 -4.78 3.90
CA ASN A 23 9.80 -3.43 3.61
C ASN A 23 8.44 -3.42 2.90
N GLU A 24 8.26 -4.29 1.89
CA GLU A 24 6.96 -4.46 1.22
C GLU A 24 5.85 -4.90 2.17
N ASN A 25 6.14 -5.82 3.11
CA ASN A 25 5.17 -6.25 4.12
C ASN A 25 4.77 -5.12 5.07
N LYS A 26 5.73 -4.27 5.49
CA LYS A 26 5.42 -3.08 6.30
C LYS A 26 4.53 -2.09 5.54
N LEU A 27 4.83 -1.86 4.26
CA LEU A 27 4.02 -0.98 3.41
C LEU A 27 2.63 -1.56 3.12
N SER A 28 2.54 -2.87 2.89
CA SER A 28 1.28 -3.60 2.72
C SER A 28 0.40 -3.47 3.96
N LYS A 29 0.94 -3.68 5.17
CA LYS A 29 0.18 -3.47 6.42
C LYS A 29 -0.38 -2.06 6.56
N ARG A 30 0.41 -1.03 6.21
CA ARG A 30 -0.05 0.37 6.23
C ARG A 30 -1.21 0.60 5.26
N ILE A 31 -1.08 0.09 4.04
CA ILE A 31 -2.11 0.25 3.01
C ILE A 31 -3.35 -0.59 3.30
N VAL A 32 -3.22 -1.79 3.87
CA VAL A 32 -4.35 -2.59 4.38
C VAL A 32 -5.12 -1.80 5.43
N LYS A 33 -4.43 -1.20 6.40
CA LYS A 33 -5.06 -0.35 7.41
C LYS A 33 -5.78 0.85 6.78
N ALA A 34 -5.15 1.52 5.82
CA ALA A 34 -5.77 2.58 5.02
C ALA A 34 -7.01 2.08 4.25
N GLY A 35 -6.96 0.85 3.73
CA GLY A 35 -8.05 0.18 3.04
C GLY A 35 -9.30 0.02 3.90
N TYR A 36 -9.14 -0.32 5.18
CA TYR A 36 -10.27 -0.40 6.10
C TYR A 36 -10.97 0.95 6.31
N TYR A 37 -10.22 2.06 6.42
CA TYR A 37 -10.82 3.40 6.52
C TYR A 37 -11.53 3.82 5.24
N VAL A 38 -10.92 3.54 4.09
CA VAL A 38 -11.57 3.81 2.81
C VAL A 38 -12.84 2.99 2.67
N GLN A 39 -12.85 1.74 3.13
CA GLN A 39 -14.06 0.93 3.13
C GLN A 39 -15.17 1.57 3.96
N GLU A 40 -14.86 2.00 5.19
CA GLU A 40 -15.82 2.70 6.05
C GLU A 40 -16.38 3.96 5.37
N LEU A 41 -15.53 4.75 4.73
CA LEU A 41 -15.95 5.94 3.96
C LEU A 41 -16.84 5.57 2.77
N LEU A 42 -16.54 4.50 2.04
CA LEU A 42 -17.35 4.06 0.91
C LEU A 42 -18.72 3.55 1.38
N ASP A 43 -18.76 2.79 2.49
CA ASP A 43 -19.99 2.32 3.13
C ASP A 43 -20.87 3.51 3.55
N GLN A 44 -20.28 4.54 4.18
CA GLN A 44 -20.99 5.77 4.57
C GLN A 44 -21.57 6.55 3.39
N ASN A 45 -20.95 6.44 2.20
CA ASN A 45 -21.38 7.12 0.98
C ASN A 45 -22.19 6.20 0.04
N GLU A 46 -22.57 5.00 0.49
CA GLU A 46 -23.29 3.98 -0.29
C GLU A 46 -22.60 3.60 -1.62
N ILE A 47 -21.27 3.72 -1.68
CA ILE A 47 -20.48 3.41 -2.86
C ILE A 47 -20.15 1.91 -2.87
N LYS A 48 -20.53 1.20 -3.92
CA LYS A 48 -20.19 -0.23 -4.07
C LYS A 48 -18.67 -0.43 -4.16
N HIS A 49 -18.14 -1.31 -3.32
CA HIS A 49 -16.72 -1.64 -3.28
C HIS A 49 -16.48 -3.15 -3.15
N ILE A 50 -15.23 -3.57 -3.36
CA ILE A 50 -14.79 -4.93 -3.07
C ILE A 50 -14.62 -5.10 -1.57
N ASP A 51 -14.77 -6.34 -1.09
CA ASP A 51 -14.48 -6.73 0.28
C ASP A 51 -12.95 -6.65 0.54
N VAL A 52 -12.52 -5.66 1.35
CA VAL A 52 -11.11 -5.43 1.68
C VAL A 52 -10.54 -6.62 2.44
N GLU A 53 -11.31 -7.17 3.38
CA GLU A 53 -10.86 -8.24 4.27
C GLU A 53 -10.50 -9.53 3.49
N LYS A 54 -11.24 -9.83 2.42
CA LYS A 54 -11.03 -11.09 1.66
C LYS A 54 -10.03 -10.99 0.51
N LYS A 55 -10.07 -9.89 -0.25
CA LYS A 55 -9.33 -9.80 -1.53
C LYS A 55 -8.20 -8.79 -1.50
N PHE A 56 -8.28 -7.79 -0.63
CA PHE A 56 -7.28 -6.72 -0.60
C PHE A 56 -6.05 -7.13 0.22
N GLU A 57 -6.23 -7.76 1.39
CA GLU A 57 -5.11 -8.20 2.23
C GLU A 57 -4.18 -9.20 1.54
N THR A 58 -4.75 -10.09 0.74
CA THR A 58 -4.02 -11.16 0.03
C THR A 58 -3.43 -10.69 -1.31
N SER A 59 -3.74 -9.47 -1.73
CA SER A 59 -3.25 -8.89 -2.99
C SER A 59 -1.84 -8.33 -2.87
N SER A 60 -1.15 -8.19 -4.01
CA SER A 60 0.16 -7.52 -4.05
C SER A 60 0.04 -6.05 -3.65
N LEU A 61 1.12 -5.47 -3.09
CA LEU A 61 1.17 -4.06 -2.69
C LEU A 61 0.79 -3.11 -3.84
N THR A 62 1.21 -3.42 -5.07
CA THR A 62 0.84 -2.62 -6.25
C THR A 62 -0.66 -2.65 -6.52
N THR A 63 -1.30 -3.82 -6.40
CA THR A 63 -2.75 -3.97 -6.55
C THR A 63 -3.49 -3.23 -5.44
N GLN A 64 -3.05 -3.39 -4.19
CA GLN A 64 -3.62 -2.69 -3.05
C GLN A 64 -3.60 -1.16 -3.26
N ILE A 65 -2.46 -0.58 -3.67
CA ILE A 65 -2.34 0.86 -3.94
C ILE A 65 -3.27 1.31 -5.07
N ARG A 66 -3.38 0.54 -6.16
CA ARG A 66 -4.26 0.90 -7.29
C ARG A 66 -5.73 0.91 -6.88
N VAL A 67 -6.15 -0.07 -6.09
CA VAL A 67 -7.52 -0.14 -5.59
C VAL A 67 -7.82 1.06 -4.67
N MET A 68 -6.87 1.44 -3.83
CA MET A 68 -7.00 2.64 -2.98
C MET A 68 -7.15 3.92 -3.79
N GLU A 69 -6.30 4.11 -4.80
CA GLU A 69 -6.39 5.30 -5.67
C GLU A 69 -7.72 5.36 -6.42
N TYR A 70 -8.22 4.22 -6.89
CA TYR A 70 -9.53 4.13 -7.52
C TYR A 70 -10.66 4.55 -6.58
N TYR A 71 -10.65 4.07 -5.33
CA TYR A 71 -11.71 4.41 -4.37
C TYR A 71 -11.61 5.83 -3.82
N LEU A 72 -10.40 6.34 -3.60
CA LEU A 72 -10.23 7.74 -3.23
C LEU A 72 -10.70 8.67 -4.35
N HIS A 73 -10.48 8.31 -5.62
CA HIS A 73 -11.08 9.03 -6.73
C HIS A 73 -12.62 8.95 -6.72
N ALA A 74 -13.20 7.80 -6.40
CA ALA A 74 -14.66 7.66 -6.31
C ALA A 74 -15.27 8.53 -5.20
N LEU A 75 -14.57 8.67 -4.07
CA LEU A 75 -14.97 9.51 -2.93
C LEU A 75 -14.75 11.00 -3.20
N ASP A 76 -13.65 11.35 -3.85
CA ASP A 76 -13.31 12.72 -4.22
C ASP A 76 -12.85 12.78 -5.67
N ASN A 77 -13.70 13.34 -6.53
CA ASN A 77 -13.38 13.55 -7.95
C ASN A 77 -12.19 14.51 -8.17
N SER A 78 -11.75 15.22 -7.14
CA SER A 78 -10.53 16.04 -7.17
C SER A 78 -9.25 15.21 -7.00
N TYR A 79 -9.36 13.99 -6.45
CA TYR A 79 -8.25 13.05 -6.32
C TYR A 79 -7.84 12.52 -7.70
N LYS A 80 -6.66 12.96 -8.17
CA LYS A 80 -6.09 12.49 -9.43
C LYS A 80 -5.30 11.20 -9.19
N ASP A 81 -5.63 10.15 -9.94
CA ASP A 81 -4.79 8.95 -10.05
C ASP A 81 -3.36 9.37 -10.43
N PHE A 82 -2.39 8.94 -9.63
CA PHE A 82 -0.98 9.34 -9.77
C PHE A 82 -0.27 8.61 -10.91
N GLY A 83 -0.89 7.57 -11.47
CA GLY A 83 -0.34 6.75 -12.54
C GLY A 83 0.99 6.08 -12.15
N MET A 84 1.61 5.37 -13.11
CA MET A 84 2.82 4.58 -12.84
C MET A 84 4.11 5.40 -12.71
N LYS A 85 4.06 6.74 -12.88
CA LYS A 85 5.26 7.59 -12.85
C LYS A 85 5.72 7.94 -11.43
N LYS A 86 4.88 7.73 -10.41
CA LYS A 86 5.22 8.00 -9.00
C LYS A 86 5.68 6.73 -8.30
N SER A 87 6.63 6.89 -7.38
CA SER A 87 7.11 5.76 -6.57
C SER A 87 6.02 5.24 -5.63
N VAL A 88 6.12 3.97 -5.23
CA VAL A 88 5.25 3.33 -4.24
C VAL A 88 5.13 4.18 -2.97
N PHE A 89 6.25 4.65 -2.42
CA PHE A 89 6.26 5.50 -1.21
C PHE A 89 5.48 6.82 -1.39
N GLN A 90 5.66 7.49 -2.54
CA GLN A 90 4.94 8.75 -2.82
C GLN A 90 3.44 8.52 -2.94
N ARG A 91 3.03 7.39 -3.54
CA ARG A 91 1.60 7.02 -3.69
C ARG A 91 0.98 6.72 -2.33
N ILE A 92 1.65 5.91 -1.50
CA ILE A 92 1.21 5.59 -0.13
C ILE A 92 1.12 6.86 0.73
N SER A 93 2.15 7.71 0.71
CA SER A 93 2.15 8.95 1.49
C SER A 93 1.03 9.90 1.09
N LYS A 94 0.64 9.93 -0.20
CA LYS A 94 -0.48 10.74 -0.65
C LYS A 94 -1.84 10.16 -0.25
N ILE A 95 -2.01 8.84 -0.34
CA ILE A 95 -3.20 8.14 0.19
C ILE A 95 -3.38 8.49 1.67
N GLU A 96 -2.32 8.39 2.45
CA GLU A 96 -2.35 8.72 3.88
C GLU A 96 -2.67 10.20 4.12
N SER A 97 -2.05 11.11 3.37
CA SER A 97 -2.34 12.55 3.45
C SER A 97 -3.81 12.87 3.17
N VAL A 98 -4.44 12.19 2.22
CA VAL A 98 -5.87 12.40 1.93
C VAL A 98 -6.74 11.83 3.04
N LEU A 99 -6.42 10.66 3.57
CA LEU A 99 -7.13 10.11 4.73
C LEU A 99 -6.98 10.98 5.99
N MET A 100 -5.86 11.69 6.15
CA MET A 100 -5.71 12.69 7.20
C MET A 100 -6.69 13.87 7.04
N GLU A 101 -7.02 14.27 5.81
CA GLU A 101 -8.04 15.30 5.53
C GLU A 101 -9.44 14.83 5.94
N TYR A 102 -9.70 13.51 5.91
CA TYR A 102 -10.91 12.88 6.42
C TYR A 102 -10.90 12.59 7.94
N GLY A 103 -9.84 12.98 8.66
CA GLY A 103 -9.77 12.85 10.12
C GLY A 103 -9.09 11.57 10.66
N TYR A 104 -8.55 10.70 9.79
CA TYR A 104 -7.90 9.44 10.19
C TYR A 104 -6.41 9.61 10.61
N GLN A 105 -6.05 10.77 11.18
CA GLN A 105 -4.66 11.18 11.45
C GLN A 105 -3.89 10.28 12.42
N ASN A 106 -4.55 9.73 13.45
CA ASN A 106 -3.86 9.01 14.54
C ASN A 106 -3.65 7.52 14.27
N GLU A 107 -4.17 6.99 13.17
CA GLU A 107 -4.22 5.54 12.98
C GLU A 107 -3.34 5.02 11.83
N LEU A 108 -2.90 5.86 10.91
CA LEU A 108 -2.06 5.43 9.77
C LEU A 108 -0.57 5.28 10.11
N SER A 109 -0.15 5.90 11.21
CA SER A 109 1.20 5.82 11.74
C SER A 109 1.44 4.47 12.42
N LEU A 110 1.94 3.49 11.68
CA LEU A 110 2.60 2.31 12.25
C LEU A 110 3.97 2.75 12.82
N ILE A 111 3.96 3.33 14.02
CA ILE A 111 5.15 3.36 14.89
C ILE A 111 5.35 1.95 15.43
#